data_AF-A0A1C6UPB2-F1
#
_entry.id   AF-A0A1C6UPB2-F1
#
_cell.length_a   1.000
_cell.length_b   1.000
_cell.length_c   1.000
_cell.angle_alpha   90.00
_cell.angle_beta   90.00
_cell.angle_gamma   90.00
#
_symmetry.space_group_name_H-M   'P 1'
#
loop_
_entity.id
_entity.type
_entity.pdbx_description
1 polymer ?
#
loop_
_entity_poly.entity_id
_entity_poly.type
_entity_poly.pdbx_seq_one_letter_code
_entity_poly.pdbx_strand_id
1 'polypeptide(L)'
;MKIVAADVIVSSPDRNFVTLKITTEDGLTGLGDGTLNGRELSVASYLRDHVAPLLVGRDAHNIEDAWQFLYRSAYWRRGPVTMAAIAAVDVALWDIKAKAAGMPLYQLLGGASRTGIMAYGHASGRDLPELFDSIRAHLDEGFRSIRVQTSVPGINAVYGVAAQPSSGGKRYDYEPAQRIPLPAEEDWDTRAYLRHLPGVFEAVRAEFGPELPLLHDGHHRMTPIQAARLGKSLEPYDLFWLEDCTPAENQEALRLVRQHTTTPLAIGEIFNTVWDYQTLIREQLIDYVRSAVTHTGGITAMRKLLDFAAQYQIKSGIHGPTDISPVGMAAALHLDLAIHNFGIQEYMRHGELTNEVFRQSFTFADGYLHPGDQPGIGVELDEEAAARFPYQPAYLPYNRLKDGTVHDW
;
A
#
# COMPACT_ATOMS: atom_id res chain seq x y z
N MET A 1 16.34 15.80 -22.67
CA MET A 1 16.57 16.12 -21.25
C MET A 1 17.39 14.99 -20.66
N LYS A 2 18.72 15.05 -20.76
CA LYS A 2 19.58 13.93 -20.37
C LYS A 2 19.65 13.77 -18.86
N ILE A 3 19.65 12.52 -18.39
CA ILE A 3 19.91 12.16 -17.00
C ILE A 3 21.42 12.31 -16.74
N VAL A 4 21.78 13.08 -15.72
CA VAL A 4 23.18 13.30 -15.31
C VAL A 4 23.53 12.64 -13.97
N ALA A 5 22.54 12.38 -13.12
CA ALA A 5 22.72 11.66 -11.86
C ALA A 5 21.47 10.85 -11.49
N ALA A 6 21.69 9.76 -10.75
CA ALA A 6 20.65 8.89 -10.20
C ALA A 6 21.12 8.41 -8.82
N ASP A 7 20.69 9.10 -7.76
CA ASP A 7 21.16 8.93 -6.40
C ASP A 7 20.17 8.12 -5.57
N VAL A 8 20.68 7.18 -4.77
CA VAL A 8 19.87 6.33 -3.89
C VAL A 8 20.06 6.78 -2.45
N ILE A 9 19.02 7.39 -1.89
CA ILE A 9 18.95 7.87 -0.52
C ILE A 9 18.26 6.81 0.34
N VAL A 10 18.88 6.46 1.47
CA VAL A 10 18.27 5.59 2.49
C VAL A 10 18.20 6.38 3.78
N SER A 11 17.00 6.54 4.33
CA SER A 11 16.77 7.32 5.55
C SER A 11 15.75 6.62 6.44
N SER A 12 15.85 6.80 7.76
CA SER A 12 14.98 6.15 8.76
C SER A 12 14.20 7.11 9.69
N PRO A 13 13.57 8.19 9.17
CA PRO A 13 12.74 9.08 9.98
C PRO A 13 11.45 8.33 10.34
N ASP A 14 11.25 8.00 11.62
CA ASP A 14 10.23 7.06 12.13
C ASP A 14 10.43 5.60 11.66
N ARG A 15 10.65 5.36 10.36
CA ARG A 15 10.91 4.04 9.75
C ARG A 15 11.77 4.15 8.50
N ASN A 16 12.22 3.03 7.95
CA ASN A 16 13.11 3.01 6.77
C ASN A 16 12.36 3.37 5.48
N PHE A 17 13.00 4.23 4.68
CA PHE A 17 12.61 4.58 3.32
C PHE A 17 13.82 4.49 2.38
N VAL A 18 13.57 4.04 1.15
CA VAL A 18 14.53 4.05 0.03
C VAL A 18 13.97 4.96 -1.05
N THR A 19 14.69 6.00 -1.41
CA THR A 19 14.26 6.99 -2.40
C THR A 19 15.31 7.11 -3.50
N LEU A 20 14.87 7.00 -4.74
CA LEU A 20 15.66 7.34 -5.92
C LEU A 20 15.43 8.81 -6.26
N LYS A 21 16.52 9.57 -6.41
CA LYS A 21 16.50 10.92 -6.98
C LYS A 21 17.20 10.91 -8.33
N ILE A 22 16.49 11.27 -9.40
CA ILE A 22 17.08 11.46 -10.73
C ILE A 22 17.28 12.95 -10.96
N THR A 23 18.45 13.36 -11.46
CA THR A 23 18.76 14.74 -11.83
C THR A 23 19.09 14.83 -13.32
N THR A 24 18.57 15.84 -14.01
CA THR A 24 18.77 16.06 -15.44
C THR A 24 19.77 17.19 -15.73
N GLU A 25 20.26 17.29 -16.96
CA GLU A 25 21.29 18.26 -17.39
C GLU A 25 20.87 19.73 -17.24
N ASP A 26 19.56 19.99 -17.23
CA ASP A 26 18.92 21.29 -17.02
C ASP A 26 18.52 21.53 -15.54
N GLY A 27 18.86 20.61 -14.64
CA GLY A 27 18.69 20.76 -13.20
C GLY A 27 17.32 20.33 -12.65
N LEU A 28 16.42 19.78 -13.49
CA LEU A 28 15.18 19.18 -12.98
C LEU A 28 15.50 17.91 -12.19
N THR A 29 14.73 17.70 -11.13
CA THR A 29 14.85 16.54 -10.26
C THR A 29 13.52 15.79 -10.16
N GLY A 30 13.61 14.47 -10.13
CA GLY A 30 12.49 13.55 -9.94
C GLY A 30 12.71 12.64 -8.76
N LEU A 31 11.68 12.42 -7.95
CA LEU A 31 11.71 11.48 -6.83
C LEU A 31 10.90 10.22 -7.13
N GLY A 32 11.41 9.07 -6.71
CA GLY A 32 10.67 7.82 -6.75
C GLY A 32 10.92 6.96 -5.53
N ASP A 33 9.87 6.32 -5.05
CA ASP A 33 9.91 5.41 -3.91
C ASP A 33 10.37 4.02 -4.35
N GLY A 34 11.35 3.46 -3.64
CA GLY A 34 11.85 2.10 -3.79
C GLY A 34 11.78 1.30 -2.48
N THR A 35 10.98 1.73 -1.52
CA THR A 35 10.88 1.11 -0.21
C THR A 35 10.25 -0.28 -0.30
N LEU A 36 10.90 -1.27 0.31
CA LEU A 36 10.41 -2.65 0.43
C LEU A 36 10.62 -3.12 1.87
N ASN A 37 9.56 -3.05 2.67
CA ASN A 37 9.61 -3.19 4.13
C ASN A 37 10.36 -4.46 4.58
N GLY A 38 11.38 -4.28 5.42
CA GLY A 38 12.24 -5.34 5.95
C GLY A 38 13.23 -5.95 4.94
N ARG A 39 13.26 -5.49 3.68
CA ARG A 39 14.20 -5.89 2.62
C ARG A 39 14.76 -4.68 1.87
N GLU A 40 14.75 -3.51 2.49
CA GLU A 40 15.01 -2.20 1.88
C GLU A 40 16.38 -2.14 1.19
N LEU A 41 17.42 -2.65 1.86
CA LEU A 41 18.78 -2.60 1.32
C LEU A 41 18.97 -3.47 0.07
N SER A 42 18.09 -4.45 -0.17
CA SER A 42 18.12 -5.22 -1.42
C SER A 42 17.72 -4.35 -2.62
N VAL A 43 16.69 -3.51 -2.46
CA VAL A 43 16.28 -2.55 -3.49
C VAL A 43 17.30 -1.42 -3.61
N ALA A 44 17.83 -0.93 -2.48
CA ALA A 44 18.86 0.10 -2.50
C ALA A 44 20.12 -0.35 -3.26
N SER A 45 20.56 -1.60 -3.08
CA SER A 45 21.66 -2.17 -3.85
C SER A 45 21.27 -2.39 -5.32
N TYR A 46 20.09 -2.95 -5.60
CA TYR A 46 19.61 -3.14 -6.98
C TYR A 46 19.60 -1.80 -7.76
N LEU A 47 19.10 -0.74 -7.12
CA LEU A 47 19.09 0.61 -7.69
C LEU A 47 20.52 1.15 -7.88
N ARG A 48 21.31 1.20 -6.80
CA ARG A 48 22.62 1.87 -6.79
C ARG A 48 23.64 1.16 -7.67
N ASP A 49 23.72 -0.15 -7.56
CA ASP A 49 24.82 -0.95 -8.10
C ASP A 49 24.53 -1.48 -9.51
N HIS A 50 23.25 -1.51 -9.92
CA HIS A 50 22.84 -2.09 -11.21
C HIS A 50 22.00 -1.16 -12.08
N VAL A 51 21.04 -0.42 -11.53
CA VAL A 51 20.12 0.40 -12.33
C VAL A 51 20.66 1.81 -12.59
N ALA A 52 21.09 2.53 -11.56
CA ALA A 52 21.55 3.92 -11.66
C ALA A 52 22.64 4.13 -12.73
N PRO A 53 23.68 3.27 -12.85
CA PRO A 53 24.68 3.40 -13.92
C PRO A 53 24.09 3.26 -15.33
N LEU A 54 22.98 2.53 -15.49
CA LEU A 54 22.31 2.34 -16.78
C LEU A 54 21.43 3.54 -17.18
N LEU A 55 21.11 4.43 -16.24
CA LEU A 55 20.26 5.60 -16.47
C LEU A 55 21.05 6.81 -16.98
N VAL A 56 22.29 6.99 -16.52
CA VAL A 56 23.13 8.14 -16.88
C VAL A 56 23.32 8.24 -18.40
N GLY A 57 23.08 9.43 -18.95
CA GLY A 57 23.17 9.71 -20.38
C GLY A 57 21.91 9.38 -21.19
N ARG A 58 20.92 8.69 -20.60
CA ARG A 58 19.61 8.46 -21.25
C ARG A 58 18.75 9.72 -21.23
N ASP A 59 17.79 9.80 -22.14
CA ASP A 59 16.80 10.88 -22.16
C ASP A 59 15.65 10.59 -21.18
N ALA A 60 15.46 11.47 -20.19
CA ALA A 60 14.40 11.38 -19.19
C ALA A 60 12.98 11.53 -19.79
N HIS A 61 12.84 11.87 -21.08
CA HIS A 61 11.54 11.81 -21.77
C HIS A 61 11.07 10.39 -22.11
N ASN A 62 11.98 9.43 -22.23
CA ASN A 62 11.66 8.11 -22.75
C ASN A 62 11.22 7.14 -21.63
N ILE A 63 10.14 7.49 -20.92
CA ILE A 63 9.66 6.74 -19.73
C ILE A 63 9.33 5.28 -20.08
N GLU A 64 8.51 5.05 -21.11
CA GLU A 64 8.14 3.69 -21.52
C GLU A 64 9.37 2.88 -21.97
N ASP A 65 10.33 3.49 -22.68
CA ASP A 65 11.57 2.81 -23.06
C ASP A 65 12.41 2.43 -21.84
N ALA A 66 12.59 3.35 -20.88
CA ALA A 66 13.31 3.07 -19.64
C ALA A 66 12.64 1.94 -18.87
N TRP A 67 11.32 1.95 -18.75
CA TRP A 67 10.55 0.89 -18.11
C TRP A 67 10.75 -0.47 -18.81
N GLN A 68 10.57 -0.51 -20.14
CA GLN A 68 10.73 -1.75 -20.91
C GLN A 68 12.17 -2.25 -20.91
N PHE A 69 13.15 -1.34 -20.98
CA PHE A 69 14.57 -1.64 -20.88
C PHE A 69 14.84 -2.33 -19.55
N LEU A 70 14.54 -1.67 -18.42
CA LEU A 70 14.83 -2.23 -17.08
C LEU A 70 14.09 -3.56 -16.83
N TYR A 71 12.81 -3.65 -17.20
CA TYR A 71 12.04 -4.88 -17.02
C TYR A 71 12.56 -6.05 -17.87
N ARG A 72 12.96 -5.80 -19.12
CA ARG A 72 13.33 -6.87 -20.07
C ARG A 72 14.81 -7.20 -20.06
N SER A 73 15.68 -6.18 -19.92
CA SER A 73 17.14 -6.35 -19.94
C SER A 73 17.67 -6.96 -18.65
N ALA A 74 16.91 -6.90 -17.55
CA ALA A 74 17.21 -7.65 -16.33
C ALA A 74 17.32 -9.16 -16.57
N TYR A 75 16.76 -9.67 -17.68
CA TYR A 75 16.62 -11.08 -18.05
C TYR A 75 15.74 -11.88 -17.07
N TRP A 76 16.06 -11.82 -15.78
CA TRP A 76 15.25 -12.24 -14.64
C TRP A 76 14.16 -11.20 -14.36
N ARG A 77 12.92 -11.54 -14.71
CA ARG A 77 11.78 -10.60 -14.68
C ARG A 77 10.95 -10.75 -13.40
N ARG A 78 10.15 -9.72 -13.10
CA ARG A 78 9.23 -9.65 -11.96
C ARG A 78 9.98 -9.70 -10.62
N GLY A 79 9.24 -9.92 -9.54
CA GLY A 79 9.75 -10.06 -8.20
C GLY A 79 9.76 -8.72 -7.45
N PRO A 80 9.56 -8.74 -6.12
CA PRO A 80 9.34 -7.53 -5.33
C PRO A 80 10.53 -6.56 -5.40
N VAL A 81 11.76 -7.06 -5.36
CA VAL A 81 12.97 -6.23 -5.42
C VAL A 81 13.10 -5.53 -6.77
N THR A 82 12.99 -6.29 -7.87
CA THR A 82 13.09 -5.77 -9.24
C THR A 82 12.02 -4.73 -9.52
N MET A 83 10.77 -5.04 -9.16
CA MET A 83 9.64 -4.17 -9.48
C MET A 83 9.60 -2.90 -8.62
N ALA A 84 10.08 -2.96 -7.36
CA ALA A 84 10.29 -1.77 -6.54
C ALA A 84 11.39 -0.85 -7.10
N ALA A 85 12.50 -1.43 -7.58
CA ALA A 85 13.53 -0.65 -8.26
C ALA A 85 13.01 0.01 -9.55
N ILE A 86 12.25 -0.73 -10.37
CA ILE A 86 11.65 -0.19 -11.59
C ILE A 86 10.62 0.90 -11.27
N ALA A 87 9.81 0.72 -10.23
CA ALA A 87 8.83 1.72 -9.79
C ALA A 87 9.51 3.04 -9.37
N ALA A 88 10.61 2.97 -8.62
CA ALA A 88 11.36 4.15 -8.23
C ALA A 88 11.85 4.95 -9.44
N VAL A 89 12.34 4.27 -10.49
CA VAL A 89 12.71 4.94 -11.74
C VAL A 89 11.50 5.54 -12.44
N ASP A 90 10.44 4.76 -12.61
CA ASP A 90 9.23 5.18 -13.33
C ASP A 90 8.59 6.42 -12.70
N VAL A 91 8.40 6.41 -11.38
CA VAL A 91 7.82 7.54 -10.63
C VAL A 91 8.72 8.77 -10.74
N ALA A 92 10.04 8.64 -10.58
CA ALA A 92 10.98 9.76 -10.71
C ALA A 92 10.94 10.38 -12.12
N LEU A 93 10.82 9.56 -13.17
CA LEU A 93 10.71 10.04 -14.55
C LEU A 93 9.36 10.72 -14.82
N TRP A 94 8.26 10.21 -14.26
CA TRP A 94 6.95 10.86 -14.33
C TRP A 94 6.92 12.19 -13.58
N ASP A 95 7.57 12.27 -12.42
CA ASP A 95 7.75 13.51 -11.66
C ASP A 95 8.50 14.56 -12.49
N ILE A 96 9.64 14.19 -13.09
CA ILE A 96 10.38 15.05 -14.04
C ILE A 96 9.50 15.47 -15.21
N LYS A 97 8.68 14.55 -15.76
CA LYS A 97 7.81 14.86 -16.90
C LYS A 97 6.77 15.91 -16.58
N ALA A 98 6.11 15.75 -15.43
CA ALA A 98 5.08 16.65 -14.95
C ALA A 98 5.67 18.03 -14.57
N LYS A 99 6.85 18.05 -13.91
CA LYS A 99 7.62 19.29 -13.66
C LYS A 99 8.00 20.00 -14.95
N ALA A 100 8.53 19.28 -15.93
CA ALA A 100 8.89 19.82 -17.24
C ALA A 100 7.68 20.39 -18.01
N ALA A 101 6.50 19.80 -17.81
CA ALA A 101 5.25 20.29 -18.39
C ALA A 101 4.62 21.45 -17.59
N GLY A 102 5.14 21.77 -16.40
CA GLY A 102 4.55 22.76 -15.50
C GLY A 102 3.15 22.35 -15.00
N MET A 103 2.90 21.05 -14.83
CA MET A 103 1.59 20.51 -14.49
C MET A 103 1.69 19.49 -13.36
N PRO A 104 0.67 19.38 -12.49
CA PRO A 104 0.58 18.23 -11.58
C PRO A 104 0.42 16.94 -12.38
N LEU A 105 1.01 15.84 -11.91
CA LEU A 105 1.09 14.58 -12.66
C LEU A 105 -0.28 14.09 -13.15
N TYR A 106 -1.34 14.25 -12.35
CA TYR A 106 -2.69 13.78 -12.72
C TYR A 106 -3.21 14.42 -14.03
N GLN A 107 -2.78 15.64 -14.38
CA GLN A 107 -3.16 16.29 -15.63
C GLN A 107 -2.56 15.59 -16.85
N LEU A 108 -1.32 15.09 -16.73
CA LEU A 108 -0.68 14.29 -17.80
C LEU A 108 -1.30 12.91 -17.93
N LEU A 109 -1.95 12.41 -16.88
CA LEU A 109 -2.60 11.09 -16.88
C LEU A 109 -4.00 11.10 -17.51
N GLY A 110 -4.56 12.28 -17.77
CA GLY A 110 -5.90 12.44 -18.38
C GLY A 110 -6.77 13.49 -17.69
N GLY A 111 -6.27 14.13 -16.63
CA GLY A 111 -7.05 15.07 -15.83
C GLY A 111 -7.83 14.37 -14.72
N ALA A 112 -8.48 15.15 -13.87
CA ALA A 112 -9.21 14.64 -12.72
C ALA A 112 -10.54 13.99 -13.14
N SER A 113 -10.73 12.72 -12.78
CA SER A 113 -12.00 11.99 -12.92
C SER A 113 -12.94 12.16 -11.72
N ARG A 114 -12.46 12.80 -10.64
CA ARG A 114 -13.17 13.05 -9.38
C ARG A 114 -12.61 14.29 -8.68
N THR A 115 -13.33 14.83 -7.70
CA THR A 115 -12.93 16.02 -6.95
C THR A 115 -12.09 15.73 -5.71
N GLY A 116 -12.07 14.48 -5.26
CA GLY A 116 -11.33 14.03 -4.08
C GLY A 116 -11.23 12.51 -4.04
N ILE A 117 -10.27 11.99 -3.29
CA ILE A 117 -9.92 10.58 -3.22
C ILE A 117 -10.38 10.06 -1.87
N MET A 118 -11.47 9.29 -1.83
CA MET A 118 -11.97 8.73 -0.57
C MET A 118 -10.90 7.84 0.06
N ALA A 119 -10.60 8.06 1.33
CA ALA A 119 -9.63 7.27 2.08
C ALA A 119 -10.29 6.50 3.23
N TYR A 120 -9.68 5.37 3.63
CA TYR A 120 -10.05 4.66 4.86
C TYR A 120 -8.95 4.74 5.92
N GLY A 121 -9.38 4.78 7.18
CA GLY A 121 -8.53 4.75 8.37
C GLY A 121 -8.55 3.38 9.07
N HIS A 122 -7.73 3.22 10.11
CA HIS A 122 -7.39 1.91 10.69
C HIS A 122 -7.80 1.81 12.16
N ALA A 123 -9.02 1.34 12.41
CA ALA A 123 -9.51 1.15 13.75
C ALA A 123 -9.18 -0.24 14.29
N SER A 124 -8.63 -0.28 15.52
CA SER A 124 -8.39 -1.53 16.22
C SER A 124 -8.60 -1.42 17.73
N GLY A 125 -8.94 -2.56 18.34
CA GLY A 125 -9.13 -2.66 19.78
C GLY A 125 -8.95 -4.09 20.29
N ARG A 126 -8.55 -4.21 21.56
CA ARG A 126 -8.42 -5.51 22.24
C ARG A 126 -9.77 -6.09 22.63
N ASP A 127 -10.76 -5.23 22.76
CA ASP A 127 -12.17 -5.54 22.99
C ASP A 127 -13.07 -4.56 22.23
N LEU A 128 -14.38 -4.76 22.33
CA LEU A 128 -15.37 -3.93 21.63
C LEU A 128 -15.34 -2.45 22.08
N PRO A 129 -15.27 -2.12 23.38
CA PRO A 129 -15.13 -0.73 23.82
C PRO A 129 -13.93 -0.01 23.19
N GLU A 130 -12.73 -0.62 23.26
CA GLU A 130 -11.53 -0.01 22.67
C GLU A 130 -11.63 0.14 21.15
N LEU A 131 -12.25 -0.82 20.48
CA LEU A 131 -12.50 -0.76 19.05
C LEU A 131 -13.47 0.37 18.71
N PHE A 132 -14.57 0.51 19.45
CA PHE A 132 -15.56 1.56 19.23
C PHE A 132 -14.94 2.95 19.45
N ASP A 133 -14.14 3.12 20.50
CA ASP A 133 -13.39 4.36 20.72
C ASP A 133 -12.39 4.63 19.60
N SER A 134 -11.74 3.58 19.06
CA SER A 134 -10.88 3.71 17.89
C SER A 134 -11.64 4.16 16.65
N ILE A 135 -12.83 3.60 16.38
CA ILE A 135 -13.67 4.00 15.24
C ILE A 135 -14.08 5.46 15.40
N ARG A 136 -14.59 5.86 16.58
CA ARG A 136 -15.00 7.26 16.85
C ARG A 136 -13.83 8.24 16.65
N ALA A 137 -12.64 7.91 17.14
CA ALA A 137 -11.46 8.75 16.95
C ALA A 137 -11.14 8.99 15.46
N HIS A 138 -11.23 7.96 14.61
CA HIS A 138 -11.02 8.13 13.17
C HIS A 138 -12.13 8.96 12.50
N LEU A 139 -13.38 8.81 12.94
CA LEU A 139 -14.49 9.63 12.46
C LEU A 139 -14.28 11.11 12.83
N ASP A 140 -13.82 11.38 14.06
CA ASP A 140 -13.46 12.73 14.55
C ASP A 140 -12.29 13.33 13.77
N GLU A 141 -11.34 12.50 13.33
CA GLU A 141 -10.25 12.91 12.43
C GLU A 141 -10.70 13.17 10.98
N GLY A 142 -11.96 12.89 10.66
CA GLY A 142 -12.57 13.17 9.37
C GLY A 142 -12.72 11.96 8.45
N PHE A 143 -12.24 10.76 8.83
CA PHE A 143 -12.45 9.57 8.00
C PHE A 143 -13.95 9.27 7.82
N ARG A 144 -14.27 8.66 6.68
CA ARG A 144 -15.63 8.26 6.31
C ARG A 144 -15.75 6.78 5.96
N SER A 145 -14.64 6.05 6.00
CA SER A 145 -14.53 4.61 5.75
C SER A 145 -13.48 4.04 6.71
N ILE A 146 -13.74 2.86 7.29
CA ILE A 146 -12.91 2.35 8.39
C ILE A 146 -12.58 0.86 8.20
N ARG A 147 -11.28 0.54 8.22
CA ARG A 147 -10.80 -0.84 8.38
C ARG A 147 -10.88 -1.23 9.86
N VAL A 148 -11.57 -2.32 10.15
CA VAL A 148 -11.80 -2.83 11.51
C VAL A 148 -10.93 -4.06 11.73
N GLN A 149 -10.05 -3.98 12.73
CA GLN A 149 -9.24 -5.10 13.24
C GLN A 149 -9.48 -5.28 14.75
N THR A 150 -9.28 -6.50 15.25
CA THR A 150 -9.53 -6.79 16.67
C THR A 150 -8.68 -7.96 17.16
N SER A 151 -8.36 -7.95 18.46
CA SER A 151 -7.74 -9.11 19.10
C SER A 151 -8.72 -10.28 19.08
N VAL A 152 -8.20 -11.50 19.01
CA VAL A 152 -9.01 -12.72 19.06
C VAL A 152 -8.80 -13.40 20.40
N PRO A 153 -9.86 -13.71 21.17
CA PRO A 153 -9.71 -14.43 22.42
C PRO A 153 -8.95 -15.76 22.25
N GLY A 154 -7.83 -15.89 22.96
CA GLY A 154 -6.95 -17.06 22.89
C GLY A 154 -5.90 -17.03 21.76
N ILE A 155 -5.65 -15.85 21.19
CA ILE A 155 -4.49 -15.51 20.36
C ILE A 155 -3.76 -14.34 21.04
N ASN A 156 -2.45 -14.38 21.19
CA ASN A 156 -1.68 -13.39 21.96
C ASN A 156 -1.35 -12.13 21.16
N ALA A 157 -1.07 -12.26 19.86
CA ALA A 157 -0.81 -11.15 18.96
C ALA A 157 -1.58 -11.34 17.64
N VAL A 158 -2.22 -10.27 17.17
CA VAL A 158 -2.97 -10.29 15.91
C VAL A 158 -2.59 -9.05 15.10
N TYR A 159 -2.36 -9.25 13.81
CA TYR A 159 -2.11 -8.15 12.86
C TYR A 159 -3.13 -7.01 12.99
N GLY A 160 -2.63 -5.78 12.88
CA GLY A 160 -3.43 -4.56 12.92
C GLY A 160 -3.87 -4.12 14.32
N VAL A 161 -3.58 -4.88 15.38
CA VAL A 161 -3.84 -4.49 16.77
C VAL A 161 -2.53 -4.11 17.44
N ALA A 162 -2.37 -2.85 17.84
CA ALA A 162 -1.18 -2.41 18.55
C ALA A 162 -1.01 -3.19 19.88
N ALA A 163 0.11 -3.91 20.02
CA ALA A 163 0.39 -4.72 21.21
C ALA A 163 0.67 -3.89 22.48
N GLN A 164 0.85 -2.57 22.37
CA GLN A 164 1.14 -1.69 23.51
C GLN A 164 0.29 -0.41 23.50
N PRO A 165 -0.14 0.08 24.69
CA PRO A 165 -0.58 1.47 24.81
C PRO A 165 0.60 2.38 24.48
N SER A 166 0.42 3.32 23.56
CA SER A 166 1.42 4.33 23.21
C SER A 166 1.82 5.11 24.47
N SER A 167 3.07 4.99 24.91
CA SER A 167 3.65 5.86 25.93
C SER A 167 3.67 7.29 25.38
N GLY A 168 2.75 8.14 25.84
CA GLY A 168 2.75 9.57 25.53
C GLY A 168 1.47 10.16 24.91
N GLY A 169 0.34 9.44 24.88
CA GLY A 169 -0.96 10.03 24.54
C GLY A 169 -1.16 10.41 23.05
N LYS A 170 -0.19 10.14 22.17
CA LYS A 170 -0.38 10.13 20.71
C LYS A 170 -0.51 8.66 20.27
N ARG A 171 -1.70 8.26 19.84
CA ARG A 171 -1.97 6.91 19.30
C ARG A 171 -1.24 6.83 17.95
N TYR A 172 -0.16 6.05 17.89
CA TYR A 172 0.61 5.82 16.68
C TYR A 172 -0.11 4.76 15.84
N ASP A 173 -0.40 5.07 14.58
CA ASP A 173 -0.94 4.13 13.60
C ASP A 173 -0.05 2.88 13.55
N TYR A 174 -0.65 1.71 13.36
CA TYR A 174 0.02 0.41 13.48
C TYR A 174 1.28 0.32 12.60
N GLU A 175 2.46 0.18 13.22
CA GLU A 175 3.72 -0.09 12.54
C GLU A 175 4.16 -1.54 12.81
N PRO A 176 4.00 -2.44 11.83
CA PRO A 176 4.34 -3.85 12.03
C PRO A 176 5.86 -4.10 12.08
N ALA A 177 6.67 -3.28 11.39
CA ALA A 177 8.10 -3.54 11.30
C ALA A 177 8.84 -3.03 12.54
N GLN A 178 9.23 -3.96 13.41
CA GLN A 178 9.87 -3.62 14.68
C GLN A 178 11.40 -3.52 14.51
N ARG A 179 12.02 -2.50 15.14
CA ARG A 179 13.48 -2.30 15.22
C ARG A 179 14.14 -3.29 16.19
N ILE A 180 13.99 -4.58 15.90
CA ILE A 180 14.53 -5.69 16.67
C ILE A 180 15.40 -6.59 15.77
N PRO A 181 16.38 -7.32 16.33
CA PRO A 181 17.33 -8.09 15.52
C PRO A 181 16.72 -9.23 14.69
N LEU A 182 15.56 -9.74 15.10
CA LEU A 182 14.87 -10.87 14.47
C LEU A 182 13.38 -10.52 14.32
N PRO A 183 12.70 -11.02 13.26
CA PRO A 183 11.24 -10.95 13.15
C PRO A 183 10.53 -11.40 14.43
N ALA A 184 9.52 -10.66 14.87
CA ALA A 184 8.67 -11.08 15.98
C ALA A 184 7.85 -12.32 15.59
N GLU A 185 7.73 -13.29 16.49
CA GLU A 185 6.84 -14.44 16.30
C GLU A 185 5.46 -14.10 16.87
N GLU A 186 4.42 -14.22 16.04
CA GLU A 186 3.01 -14.16 16.43
C GLU A 186 2.40 -15.57 16.40
N ASP A 187 1.34 -15.77 17.20
CA ASP A 187 0.58 -17.02 17.21
C ASP A 187 -0.75 -16.90 16.46
N TRP A 188 -1.25 -18.01 15.93
CA TRP A 188 -2.50 -18.02 15.18
C TRP A 188 -3.39 -19.24 15.40
N ASP A 189 -4.70 -18.99 15.39
CA ASP A 189 -5.77 -19.99 15.45
C ASP A 189 -6.94 -19.57 14.57
N THR A 190 -6.95 -20.08 13.33
CA THR A 190 -8.00 -19.79 12.34
C THR A 190 -9.40 -20.13 12.88
N ARG A 191 -9.56 -21.18 13.69
CA ARG A 191 -10.90 -21.57 14.18
C ARG A 191 -11.39 -20.58 15.24
N ALA A 192 -10.52 -20.05 16.08
CA ALA A 192 -10.87 -19.01 17.04
C ALA A 192 -11.30 -17.73 16.32
N TYR A 193 -10.51 -17.29 15.34
CA TYR A 193 -10.79 -16.13 14.52
C TYR A 193 -12.16 -16.23 13.79
N LEU A 194 -12.42 -17.35 13.10
CA LEU A 194 -13.69 -17.59 12.39
C LEU A 194 -14.93 -17.64 13.29
N ARG A 195 -14.77 -17.95 14.59
CA ARG A 195 -15.89 -17.90 15.55
C ARG A 195 -16.12 -16.51 16.11
N HIS A 196 -15.07 -15.71 16.22
CA HIS A 196 -15.09 -14.43 16.90
C HIS A 196 -15.56 -13.29 15.98
N LEU A 197 -14.98 -13.23 14.78
CA LEU A 197 -15.06 -12.05 13.93
C LEU A 197 -16.50 -11.66 13.50
N PRO A 198 -17.42 -12.57 13.16
CA PRO A 198 -18.78 -12.19 12.80
C PRO A 198 -19.52 -11.45 13.92
N GLY A 199 -19.30 -11.82 15.19
CA GLY A 199 -19.90 -11.14 16.34
C GLY A 199 -19.32 -9.73 16.57
N VAL A 200 -18.09 -9.48 16.11
CA VAL A 200 -17.49 -8.13 16.15
C VAL A 200 -18.16 -7.23 15.13
N PHE A 201 -18.34 -7.69 13.89
CA PHE A 201 -19.02 -6.88 12.87
C PHE A 201 -20.51 -6.68 13.16
N GLU A 202 -21.18 -7.66 13.78
CA GLU A 202 -22.53 -7.48 14.32
C GLU A 202 -22.58 -6.30 15.31
N ALA A 203 -21.65 -6.28 16.28
CA ALA A 203 -21.58 -5.24 17.28
C ALA A 203 -21.22 -3.87 16.69
N VAL A 204 -20.27 -3.82 15.75
CA VAL A 204 -19.91 -2.58 15.05
C VAL A 204 -21.09 -2.04 14.24
N ARG A 205 -21.84 -2.89 13.54
CA ARG A 205 -23.05 -2.47 12.80
C ARG A 205 -24.16 -2.00 13.71
N ALA A 206 -24.35 -2.63 14.86
CA ALA A 206 -25.33 -2.19 15.85
C ALA A 206 -25.00 -0.80 16.42
N GLU A 207 -23.72 -0.47 16.59
CA GLU A 207 -23.26 0.81 17.16
C GLU A 207 -23.19 1.94 16.13
N PHE A 208 -22.58 1.69 14.95
CA PHE A 208 -22.27 2.73 13.96
C PHE A 208 -23.21 2.76 12.75
N GLY A 209 -24.16 1.84 12.69
CA GLY A 209 -25.17 1.77 11.65
C GLY A 209 -24.69 1.18 10.31
N PRO A 210 -25.59 1.13 9.32
CA PRO A 210 -25.33 0.46 8.04
C PRO A 210 -24.51 1.32 7.08
N GLU A 211 -24.58 2.65 7.18
CA GLU A 211 -24.03 3.56 6.17
C GLU A 211 -22.50 3.69 6.18
N LEU A 212 -21.85 3.38 7.31
CA LEU A 212 -20.38 3.48 7.41
C LEU A 212 -19.73 2.37 6.56
N PRO A 213 -18.94 2.67 5.53
CA PRO A 213 -18.17 1.65 4.81
C PRO A 213 -17.16 0.99 5.75
N LEU A 214 -17.32 -0.32 5.95
CA LEU A 214 -16.45 -1.13 6.81
C LEU A 214 -15.59 -2.05 5.97
N LEU A 215 -14.30 -2.07 6.27
CA LEU A 215 -13.31 -2.89 5.61
C LEU A 215 -12.75 -3.89 6.63
N HIS A 216 -12.36 -5.06 6.16
CA HIS A 216 -11.65 -6.04 6.99
C HIS A 216 -10.51 -6.68 6.22
N ASP A 217 -9.40 -6.89 6.88
CA ASP A 217 -8.22 -7.52 6.30
C ASP A 217 -7.95 -8.86 7.01
N GLY A 218 -8.10 -9.94 6.24
CA GLY A 218 -7.90 -11.32 6.67
C GLY A 218 -6.45 -11.79 6.62
N HIS A 219 -5.55 -10.97 6.05
CA HIS A 219 -4.10 -11.05 6.16
C HIS A 219 -3.52 -12.46 5.92
N HIS A 220 -3.94 -13.07 4.82
CA HIS A 220 -3.50 -14.36 4.26
C HIS A 220 -3.76 -15.61 5.12
N ARG A 221 -4.54 -15.51 6.19
CA ARG A 221 -4.56 -16.52 7.27
C ARG A 221 -5.54 -17.69 7.12
N MET A 222 -6.26 -17.74 6.01
CA MET A 222 -7.31 -18.74 5.78
C MET A 222 -7.05 -19.52 4.50
N THR A 223 -7.43 -20.79 4.51
CA THR A 223 -7.61 -21.55 3.26
C THR A 223 -8.83 -21.02 2.50
N PRO A 224 -8.96 -21.30 1.19
CA PRO A 224 -10.09 -20.81 0.41
C PRO A 224 -11.47 -21.18 0.95
N ILE A 225 -11.64 -22.39 1.48
CA ILE A 225 -12.94 -22.80 2.04
C ILE A 225 -13.25 -22.13 3.38
N GLN A 226 -12.22 -21.77 4.15
CA GLN A 226 -12.36 -21.00 5.38
C GLN A 226 -12.69 -19.53 5.07
N ALA A 227 -12.00 -18.94 4.09
CA ALA A 227 -12.31 -17.60 3.58
C ALA A 227 -13.73 -17.51 3.00
N ALA A 228 -14.15 -18.51 2.21
CA ALA A 228 -15.53 -18.64 1.72
C ALA A 228 -16.55 -18.64 2.86
N ARG A 229 -16.29 -19.43 3.91
CA ARG A 229 -17.12 -19.48 5.11
C ARG A 229 -17.18 -18.14 5.81
N LEU A 230 -16.03 -17.46 5.97
CA LEU A 230 -15.98 -16.17 6.62
C LEU A 230 -16.76 -15.12 5.82
N GLY A 231 -16.47 -15.00 4.52
CA GLY A 231 -17.16 -14.07 3.63
C GLY A 231 -18.67 -14.22 3.74
N LYS A 232 -19.18 -15.47 3.67
CA LYS A 232 -20.61 -15.75 3.82
C LYS A 232 -21.16 -15.33 5.19
N SER A 233 -20.41 -15.52 6.26
CA SER A 233 -20.82 -15.11 7.60
C SER A 233 -20.79 -13.59 7.82
N LEU A 234 -20.10 -12.85 6.94
CA LEU A 234 -19.98 -11.40 6.99
C LEU A 234 -20.96 -10.69 6.02
N GLU A 235 -21.64 -11.42 5.14
CA GLU A 235 -22.65 -10.87 4.22
C GLU A 235 -23.70 -9.98 4.91
N PRO A 236 -24.25 -10.31 6.11
CA PRO A 236 -25.23 -9.46 6.77
C PRO A 236 -24.71 -8.08 7.19
N TYR A 237 -23.40 -7.88 7.19
CA TYR A 237 -22.75 -6.64 7.64
C TYR A 237 -22.26 -5.78 6.49
N ASP A 238 -22.54 -6.14 5.24
CA ASP A 238 -22.28 -5.32 4.04
C ASP A 238 -20.89 -4.66 4.07
N LEU A 239 -19.85 -5.48 4.13
CA LEU A 239 -18.48 -4.97 4.09
C LEU A 239 -18.17 -4.37 2.73
N PHE A 240 -17.45 -3.27 2.71
CA PHE A 240 -16.89 -2.69 1.49
C PHE A 240 -15.92 -3.67 0.83
N TRP A 241 -15.12 -4.39 1.63
CA TRP A 241 -14.43 -5.62 1.20
C TRP A 241 -14.04 -6.53 2.39
N LEU A 242 -13.72 -7.77 2.04
CA LEU A 242 -12.82 -8.65 2.76
C LEU A 242 -11.50 -8.75 1.96
N GLU A 243 -10.42 -8.31 2.57
CA GLU A 243 -9.07 -8.20 2.01
C GLU A 243 -8.22 -9.42 2.34
N ASP A 244 -7.36 -9.79 1.38
CA ASP A 244 -6.27 -10.76 1.49
C ASP A 244 -6.66 -12.04 2.24
N CYS A 245 -7.86 -12.58 1.96
CA CYS A 245 -8.42 -13.65 2.76
C CYS A 245 -7.66 -14.99 2.68
N THR A 246 -6.83 -15.20 1.67
CA THR A 246 -6.03 -16.42 1.46
C THR A 246 -4.78 -16.07 0.65
N PRO A 247 -3.67 -16.82 0.75
CA PRO A 247 -2.55 -16.67 -0.17
C PRO A 247 -3.00 -16.91 -1.61
N ALA A 248 -2.38 -16.20 -2.56
CA ALA A 248 -2.91 -16.06 -3.92
C ALA A 248 -1.86 -16.22 -5.02
N GLU A 249 -0.69 -16.81 -4.72
CA GLU A 249 0.24 -17.30 -5.74
C GLU A 249 -0.45 -18.31 -6.67
N ASN A 250 -1.30 -19.18 -6.09
CA ASN A 250 -2.31 -19.90 -6.84
C ASN A 250 -3.58 -19.04 -6.95
N GLN A 251 -3.66 -18.23 -8.01
CA GLN A 251 -4.82 -17.35 -8.25
C GLN A 251 -6.16 -18.10 -8.36
N GLU A 252 -6.15 -19.39 -8.75
CA GLU A 252 -7.37 -20.19 -8.86
C GLU A 252 -8.00 -20.48 -7.49
N ALA A 253 -7.23 -20.34 -6.41
CA ALA A 253 -7.69 -20.56 -5.04
C ALA A 253 -8.91 -19.69 -4.70
N LEU A 254 -9.00 -18.47 -5.26
CA LEU A 254 -10.12 -17.56 -5.02
C LEU A 254 -11.43 -18.01 -5.68
N ARG A 255 -11.43 -18.97 -6.62
CA ARG A 255 -12.66 -19.51 -7.22
C ARG A 255 -13.61 -20.06 -6.16
N LEU A 256 -13.08 -20.78 -5.17
CA LEU A 256 -13.91 -21.33 -4.07
C LEU A 256 -14.51 -20.22 -3.21
N VAL A 257 -13.77 -19.14 -2.96
CA VAL A 257 -14.29 -17.99 -2.20
C VAL A 257 -15.41 -17.33 -3.01
N ARG A 258 -15.14 -16.96 -4.26
CA ARG A 258 -16.08 -16.25 -5.12
C ARG A 258 -17.37 -17.04 -5.42
N GLN A 259 -17.32 -18.38 -5.41
CA GLN A 259 -18.50 -19.23 -5.60
C GLN A 259 -19.45 -19.26 -4.40
N HIS A 260 -19.01 -18.83 -3.22
CA HIS A 260 -19.70 -19.11 -1.95
C HIS A 260 -20.07 -17.87 -1.13
N THR A 261 -19.53 -16.70 -1.45
CA THR A 261 -19.85 -15.44 -0.78
C THR A 261 -20.11 -14.32 -1.77
N THR A 262 -21.02 -13.41 -1.41
CA THR A 262 -21.21 -12.14 -2.14
C THR A 262 -20.50 -10.96 -1.49
N THR A 263 -19.91 -11.13 -0.29
CA THR A 263 -18.99 -10.13 0.30
C THR A 263 -17.91 -9.77 -0.72
N PRO A 264 -17.70 -8.47 -1.02
CA PRO A 264 -16.68 -8.04 -1.98
C PRO A 264 -15.28 -8.44 -1.55
N LEU A 265 -14.39 -8.72 -2.50
CA LEU A 265 -13.04 -9.21 -2.26
C LEU A 265 -11.99 -8.23 -2.77
N ALA A 266 -10.99 -7.95 -1.95
CA ALA A 266 -9.82 -7.17 -2.31
C ALA A 266 -8.58 -8.03 -2.19
N ILE A 267 -7.63 -7.91 -3.12
CA ILE A 267 -6.33 -8.59 -2.97
C ILE A 267 -5.17 -7.89 -3.66
N GLY A 268 -3.97 -8.10 -3.13
CA GLY A 268 -2.73 -7.99 -3.91
C GLY A 268 -1.75 -6.92 -3.47
N GLU A 269 -1.73 -6.54 -2.20
CA GLU A 269 -0.69 -5.63 -1.66
C GLU A 269 0.74 -6.14 -1.91
N ILE A 270 0.93 -7.47 -1.86
CA ILE A 270 2.22 -8.14 -2.11
C ILE A 270 2.54 -8.40 -3.59
N PHE A 271 1.60 -8.10 -4.49
CA PHE A 271 1.75 -8.35 -5.92
C PHE A 271 2.58 -7.27 -6.58
N ASN A 272 3.34 -7.67 -7.60
CA ASN A 272 4.34 -6.81 -8.23
C ASN A 272 4.16 -6.67 -9.74
N THR A 273 3.29 -7.45 -10.37
CA THR A 273 3.01 -7.37 -11.81
C THR A 273 1.57 -7.73 -12.17
N VAL A 274 1.14 -7.33 -13.37
CA VAL A 274 -0.15 -7.75 -13.96
C VAL A 274 -0.32 -9.27 -14.05
N TRP A 275 0.78 -10.03 -14.09
CA TRP A 275 0.77 -11.49 -14.14
C TRP A 275 0.23 -12.11 -12.85
N ASP A 276 0.36 -11.41 -11.73
CA ASP A 276 -0.17 -11.82 -10.43
C ASP A 276 -1.71 -11.63 -10.35
N TYR A 277 -2.29 -10.90 -11.31
CA TYR A 277 -3.73 -10.62 -11.40
C TYR A 277 -4.44 -11.27 -12.58
N GLN A 278 -3.70 -11.87 -13.53
CA GLN A 278 -4.26 -12.25 -14.83
C GLN A 278 -5.48 -13.17 -14.73
N THR A 279 -5.47 -14.15 -13.83
CA THR A 279 -6.61 -15.04 -13.59
C THR A 279 -7.65 -14.38 -12.70
N LEU A 280 -7.22 -13.70 -11.64
CA LEU A 280 -8.11 -13.00 -10.71
C LEU A 280 -9.04 -12.01 -11.42
N ILE A 281 -8.50 -11.23 -12.38
CA ILE A 281 -9.27 -10.25 -13.15
C ILE A 281 -10.14 -10.93 -14.21
N ARG A 282 -9.58 -11.82 -15.06
CA ARG A 282 -10.33 -12.43 -16.16
C ARG A 282 -11.53 -13.26 -15.70
N GLU A 283 -11.44 -13.83 -14.51
CA GLU A 283 -12.50 -14.64 -13.91
C GLU A 283 -13.33 -13.87 -12.88
N GLN A 284 -13.13 -12.55 -12.75
CA GLN A 284 -13.88 -11.68 -11.83
C GLN A 284 -13.90 -12.21 -10.38
N LEU A 285 -12.74 -12.70 -9.92
CA LEU A 285 -12.57 -13.31 -8.60
C LEU A 285 -12.37 -12.29 -7.49
N ILE A 286 -12.15 -11.02 -7.85
CA ILE A 286 -11.96 -9.89 -6.94
C ILE A 286 -12.77 -8.70 -7.43
N ASP A 287 -12.97 -7.74 -6.54
CA ASP A 287 -13.67 -6.48 -6.78
C ASP A 287 -12.70 -5.28 -6.70
N TYR A 288 -11.57 -5.43 -6.00
CA TYR A 288 -10.55 -4.40 -5.82
C TYR A 288 -9.10 -4.90 -6.00
N VAL A 289 -8.30 -4.16 -6.77
CA VAL A 289 -6.85 -4.35 -6.95
C VAL A 289 -6.11 -3.55 -5.88
N ARG A 290 -5.30 -4.21 -5.05
CA ARG A 290 -4.63 -3.57 -3.91
C ARG A 290 -3.18 -3.18 -4.07
N SER A 291 -2.52 -3.62 -5.13
CA SER A 291 -1.11 -3.31 -5.39
C SER A 291 -0.73 -1.83 -5.15
N ALA A 292 0.40 -1.59 -4.49
CA ALA A 292 0.98 -0.26 -4.37
C ALA A 292 1.72 0.15 -5.66
N VAL A 293 1.72 1.45 -5.98
CA VAL A 293 2.50 2.02 -7.10
C VAL A 293 4.00 1.66 -6.96
N THR A 294 4.53 1.75 -5.73
CA THR A 294 5.92 1.41 -5.37
C THR A 294 6.24 -0.05 -5.64
N HIS A 295 5.31 -0.99 -5.50
CA HIS A 295 5.62 -2.42 -5.63
C HIS A 295 5.25 -3.01 -6.99
N THR A 296 4.43 -2.29 -7.79
CA THR A 296 3.91 -2.77 -9.09
C THR A 296 4.52 -2.08 -10.29
N GLY A 297 5.76 -1.58 -10.15
CA GLY A 297 6.51 -1.02 -11.26
C GLY A 297 6.09 0.40 -11.67
N GLY A 298 5.54 1.18 -10.75
CA GLY A 298 5.26 2.60 -10.95
C GLY A 298 3.96 2.91 -11.67
N ILE A 299 3.78 4.19 -12.02
CA ILE A 299 2.60 4.73 -12.69
C ILE A 299 2.34 4.04 -14.03
N THR A 300 3.39 3.82 -14.82
CA THR A 300 3.27 3.22 -16.16
C THR A 300 2.65 1.82 -16.11
N ALA A 301 3.10 0.99 -15.18
CA ALA A 301 2.62 -0.39 -15.05
C ALA A 301 1.30 -0.47 -14.28
N MET A 302 1.16 0.29 -13.19
CA MET A 302 -0.06 0.31 -12.38
C MET A 302 -1.25 0.83 -13.19
N ARG A 303 -1.08 1.86 -14.02
CA ARG A 303 -2.14 2.34 -14.92
C ARG A 303 -2.62 1.25 -15.87
N LYS A 304 -1.71 0.51 -16.52
CA LYS A 304 -2.06 -0.60 -17.42
C LYS A 304 -2.82 -1.72 -16.70
N LEU A 305 -2.43 -2.03 -15.46
CA LEU A 305 -3.15 -2.99 -14.62
C LEU A 305 -4.58 -2.50 -14.32
N LEU A 306 -4.73 -1.24 -13.90
CA LEU A 306 -6.04 -0.68 -13.56
C LEU A 306 -6.95 -0.50 -14.78
N ASP A 307 -6.41 -0.14 -15.94
CA ASP A 307 -7.15 -0.09 -17.21
C ASP A 307 -7.64 -1.50 -17.63
N PHE A 308 -6.83 -2.54 -17.38
CA PHE A 308 -7.23 -3.93 -17.60
C PHE A 308 -8.32 -4.38 -16.62
N ALA A 309 -8.16 -4.07 -15.33
CA ALA A 309 -9.15 -4.34 -14.29
C ALA A 309 -10.50 -3.65 -14.59
N ALA A 310 -10.45 -2.42 -15.11
CA ALA A 310 -11.64 -1.64 -15.47
C ALA A 310 -12.57 -2.37 -16.46
N GLN A 311 -12.00 -3.18 -17.37
CA GLN A 311 -12.81 -3.94 -18.35
C GLN A 311 -13.71 -5.00 -17.69
N TYR A 312 -13.39 -5.37 -16.46
CA TYR A 312 -14.11 -6.35 -15.65
C TYR A 312 -14.89 -5.70 -14.49
N GLN A 313 -15.02 -4.37 -14.51
CA GLN A 313 -15.66 -3.56 -13.45
C GLN A 313 -14.95 -3.65 -12.09
N ILE A 314 -13.68 -4.04 -12.08
CA ILE A 314 -12.85 -4.13 -10.90
C ILE A 314 -12.22 -2.75 -10.64
N LYS A 315 -12.24 -2.32 -9.38
CA LYS A 315 -11.80 -0.99 -8.96
C LYS A 315 -10.39 -1.00 -8.37
N SER A 316 -9.77 0.18 -8.21
CA SER A 316 -8.56 0.35 -7.41
C SER A 316 -8.88 0.36 -5.91
N GLY A 317 -7.97 -0.21 -5.13
CA GLY A 317 -7.95 -0.18 -3.66
C GLY A 317 -6.52 -0.03 -3.17
N ILE A 318 -5.79 0.98 -3.64
CA ILE A 318 -4.32 1.02 -3.59
C ILE A 318 -3.82 0.97 -2.13
N HIS A 319 -2.92 0.02 -1.86
CA HIS A 319 -2.24 -0.14 -0.57
C HIS A 319 -1.36 1.08 -0.26
N GLY A 320 -1.50 1.57 0.97
CA GLY A 320 -0.95 2.84 1.44
C GLY A 320 -0.58 2.83 2.93
N PRO A 321 0.18 1.82 3.40
CA PRO A 321 0.69 1.76 4.76
C PRO A 321 1.83 2.78 4.95
N THR A 322 2.35 2.84 6.17
CA THR A 322 3.48 3.71 6.49
C THR A 322 4.75 3.35 5.70
N ASP A 323 4.96 2.09 5.26
CA ASP A 323 6.12 1.70 4.43
C ASP A 323 6.06 2.14 2.97
N ILE A 324 4.93 2.67 2.51
CA ILE A 324 4.89 3.46 1.28
C ILE A 324 5.25 4.89 1.67
N SER A 325 6.38 5.39 1.19
CA SER A 325 6.84 6.74 1.55
C SER A 325 5.86 7.81 1.05
N PRO A 326 5.95 9.07 1.53
CA PRO A 326 5.17 10.16 0.98
C PRO A 326 5.33 10.36 -0.54
N VAL A 327 6.48 9.96 -1.12
CA VAL A 327 6.70 9.93 -2.58
C VAL A 327 5.78 8.91 -3.25
N GLY A 328 5.71 7.68 -2.72
CA GLY A 328 4.85 6.63 -3.23
C GLY A 328 3.37 6.96 -3.06
N MET A 329 2.99 7.53 -1.91
CA MET A 329 1.63 8.00 -1.64
C MET A 329 1.22 9.10 -2.62
N ALA A 330 2.03 10.14 -2.81
CA ALA A 330 1.69 11.22 -3.74
C ALA A 330 1.52 10.72 -5.18
N ALA A 331 2.39 9.81 -5.62
CA ALA A 331 2.25 9.15 -6.92
C ALA A 331 0.93 8.36 -7.04
N ALA A 332 0.55 7.61 -6.01
CA ALA A 332 -0.73 6.91 -5.94
C ALA A 332 -1.91 7.89 -6.03
N LEU A 333 -1.89 9.00 -5.29
CA LEU A 333 -2.96 10.00 -5.31
C LEU A 333 -3.16 10.66 -6.68
N HIS A 334 -2.07 10.94 -7.40
CA HIS A 334 -2.18 11.44 -8.77
C HIS A 334 -2.82 10.42 -9.72
N LEU A 335 -2.50 9.13 -9.56
CA LEU A 335 -3.13 8.07 -10.34
C LEU A 335 -4.60 7.90 -9.96
N ASP A 336 -4.91 7.84 -8.67
CA ASP A 336 -6.25 7.72 -8.11
C ASP A 336 -7.16 8.87 -8.50
N LEU A 337 -6.64 10.09 -8.65
CA LEU A 337 -7.45 11.21 -9.15
C LEU A 337 -7.76 11.07 -10.64
N ALA A 338 -6.87 10.45 -11.41
CA ALA A 338 -6.96 10.41 -12.87
C ALA A 338 -7.78 9.24 -13.43
N ILE A 339 -7.70 8.04 -12.83
CA ILE A 339 -8.39 6.84 -13.35
C ILE A 339 -9.92 6.92 -13.16
N HIS A 340 -10.70 6.21 -13.96
CA HIS A 340 -12.17 6.17 -13.78
C HIS A 340 -12.62 5.12 -12.75
N ASN A 341 -12.03 3.92 -12.76
CA ASN A 341 -12.37 2.81 -11.87
C ASN A 341 -11.72 2.92 -10.48
N PHE A 342 -11.63 4.12 -9.91
CA PHE A 342 -11.20 4.30 -8.53
C PHE A 342 -12.20 3.66 -7.56
N GLY A 343 -11.71 2.98 -6.52
CA GLY A 343 -12.52 2.47 -5.42
C GLY A 343 -12.26 3.23 -4.13
N ILE A 344 -11.08 3.07 -3.54
CA ILE A 344 -10.66 3.71 -2.29
C ILE A 344 -9.13 3.75 -2.18
N GLN A 345 -8.58 4.68 -1.41
CA GLN A 345 -7.15 4.73 -1.07
C GLN A 345 -6.95 4.39 0.42
N GLU A 346 -6.01 3.51 0.72
CA GLU A 346 -5.58 3.33 2.10
C GLU A 346 -4.77 4.53 2.57
N TYR A 347 -5.01 5.02 3.80
CA TYR A 347 -4.23 6.13 4.33
C TYR A 347 -3.83 5.93 5.78
N MET A 348 -2.61 5.41 5.98
CA MET A 348 -1.90 5.48 7.27
C MET A 348 -1.07 6.76 7.31
N ARG A 349 -1.23 7.58 8.35
CA ARG A 349 -0.56 8.89 8.40
C ARG A 349 0.92 8.72 8.76
N HIS A 350 1.79 9.33 7.97
CA HIS A 350 3.21 9.42 8.30
C HIS A 350 3.45 10.35 9.49
N GLY A 351 4.47 10.02 10.29
CA GLY A 351 4.88 10.79 11.47
C GLY A 351 5.52 12.14 11.15
N GLU A 352 5.71 12.96 12.19
CA GLU A 352 6.29 14.30 12.07
C GLU A 352 7.72 14.27 11.50
N LEU A 353 8.56 13.29 11.88
CA LEU A 353 9.93 13.18 11.37
C LEU A 353 9.94 12.79 9.89
N THR A 354 9.05 11.87 9.49
CA THR A 354 8.87 11.51 8.08
C THR A 354 8.48 12.74 7.26
N ASN A 355 7.52 13.54 7.75
CA ASN A 355 7.05 14.74 7.06
C ASN A 355 8.05 15.91 7.10
N GLU A 356 9.01 15.92 8.03
CA GLU A 356 10.15 16.84 8.00
C GLU A 356 11.09 16.54 6.81
N VAL A 357 11.35 15.24 6.57
CA VAL A 357 12.21 14.77 5.48
C VAL A 357 11.52 14.85 4.12
N PHE A 358 10.25 14.48 4.05
CA PHE A 358 9.45 14.49 2.81
C PHE A 358 8.32 15.50 2.92
N ARG A 359 8.56 16.71 2.42
CA ARG A 359 7.56 17.78 2.42
C ARG A 359 6.61 17.56 1.25
N GLN A 360 5.36 17.24 1.56
CA GLN A 360 4.32 16.98 0.57
C GLN A 360 3.46 18.21 0.32
N SER A 361 2.60 18.12 -0.70
CA SER A 361 1.51 19.08 -0.95
C SER A 361 0.12 18.46 -0.88
N PHE A 362 0.03 17.14 -0.68
CA PHE A 362 -1.26 16.49 -0.58
C PHE A 362 -1.96 16.83 0.73
N THR A 363 -3.29 16.89 0.70
CA THR A 363 -4.12 17.27 1.85
C THR A 363 -5.15 16.19 2.13
N PHE A 364 -5.62 16.14 3.38
CA PHE A 364 -6.72 15.29 3.82
C PHE A 364 -7.78 16.15 4.51
N ALA A 365 -9.00 16.12 4.00
CA ALA A 365 -10.14 16.83 4.57
C ALA A 365 -11.43 16.04 4.34
N ASP A 366 -12.25 15.92 5.38
CA ASP A 366 -13.58 15.29 5.33
C ASP A 366 -13.62 13.89 4.70
N GLY A 367 -12.54 13.12 4.86
CA GLY A 367 -12.43 11.74 4.38
C GLY A 367 -11.84 11.62 2.97
N TYR A 368 -11.45 12.74 2.37
CA TYR A 368 -10.91 12.80 1.03
C TYR A 368 -9.47 13.33 1.02
N LEU A 369 -8.61 12.63 0.29
CA LEU A 369 -7.28 13.08 -0.08
C LEU A 369 -7.32 13.88 -1.39
N HIS A 370 -6.39 14.81 -1.55
CA HIS A 370 -6.11 15.47 -2.83
C HIS A 370 -4.60 15.65 -2.99
N PRO A 371 -3.99 15.32 -4.16
CA PRO A 371 -2.54 15.38 -4.34
C PRO A 371 -1.98 16.81 -4.36
N GLY A 372 -2.84 17.81 -4.62
CA GLY A 372 -2.43 19.19 -4.86
C GLY A 372 -2.20 19.47 -6.36
N ASP A 373 -1.92 20.73 -6.67
CA ASP A 373 -1.78 21.23 -8.04
C ASP A 373 -0.33 21.66 -8.39
N GLN A 374 0.63 21.33 -7.52
CA GLN A 374 2.03 21.63 -7.76
C GLN A 374 2.56 20.81 -8.96
N PRO A 375 3.43 21.38 -9.82
CA PRO A 375 4.06 20.62 -10.88
C PRO A 375 4.83 19.40 -10.36
N GLY A 376 4.72 18.27 -11.05
CA GLY A 376 5.31 17.01 -10.59
C GLY A 376 4.34 16.16 -9.76
N ILE A 377 4.91 15.39 -8.84
CA ILE A 377 4.15 14.65 -7.81
C ILE A 377 3.89 15.48 -6.54
N GLY A 378 4.40 16.71 -6.45
CA GLY A 378 4.15 17.58 -5.30
C GLY A 378 4.83 17.14 -4.01
N VAL A 379 6.02 16.53 -4.09
CA VAL A 379 6.85 16.14 -2.93
C VAL A 379 8.28 16.69 -3.10
N GLU A 380 8.83 17.24 -2.03
CA GLU A 380 10.22 17.66 -1.91
C GLU A 380 10.96 16.82 -0.86
N LEU A 381 12.21 16.47 -1.14
CA LEU A 381 13.10 15.75 -0.24
C LEU A 381 14.12 16.72 0.38
N ASP A 382 14.16 16.79 1.70
CA ASP A 382 15.20 17.47 2.45
C ASP A 382 16.35 16.49 2.75
N GLU A 383 17.40 16.53 1.94
CA GLU A 383 18.54 15.62 2.04
C GLU A 383 19.39 15.85 3.31
N GLU A 384 19.46 17.10 3.80
CA GLU A 384 20.15 17.40 5.05
C GLU A 384 19.38 16.81 6.24
N ALA A 385 18.06 16.94 6.23
CA ALA A 385 17.20 16.31 7.21
C ALA A 385 17.30 14.78 7.15
N ALA A 386 17.24 14.21 5.95
CA ALA A 386 17.33 12.77 5.71
C ALA A 386 18.65 12.16 6.24
N ALA A 387 19.76 12.88 6.08
CA ALA A 387 21.08 12.42 6.51
C ALA A 387 21.21 12.24 8.03
N ARG A 388 20.33 12.87 8.83
CA ARG A 388 20.30 12.71 10.29
C ARG A 388 19.72 11.37 10.74
N PHE A 389 19.03 10.65 9.85
CA PHE A 389 18.35 9.40 10.17
C PHE A 389 18.97 8.22 9.41
N PRO A 390 20.09 7.66 9.88
CA PRO A 390 20.70 6.49 9.25
C PRO A 390 19.75 5.28 9.31
N TYR A 391 19.89 4.38 8.34
CA TYR A 391 19.15 3.12 8.28
C TYR A 391 19.21 2.34 9.60
N GLN A 392 18.08 1.76 10.00
CA GLN A 392 17.98 0.88 11.17
C GLN A 392 17.27 -0.40 10.77
N PRO A 393 17.88 -1.59 10.95
CA PRO A 393 17.20 -2.85 10.66
C PRO A 393 15.87 -2.95 11.41
N ALA A 394 14.81 -3.23 10.66
CA ALA A 394 13.49 -3.52 11.18
C ALA A 394 12.86 -4.61 10.31
N TYR A 395 12.06 -5.49 10.90
CA TYR A 395 11.47 -6.61 10.18
C TYR A 395 9.99 -6.73 10.49
N LEU A 396 9.22 -7.09 9.46
CA LEU A 396 7.86 -7.59 9.63
C LEU A 396 7.88 -8.86 10.51
N PRO A 397 6.82 -9.10 11.30
CA PRO A 397 6.65 -10.35 12.04
C PRO A 397 6.52 -11.57 11.12
N TYR A 398 6.59 -12.76 11.72
CA TYR A 398 6.13 -14.00 11.11
C TYR A 398 5.15 -14.69 12.06
N ASN A 399 4.40 -15.66 11.54
CA ASN A 399 3.32 -16.27 12.27
C ASN A 399 3.53 -17.77 12.42
N ARG A 400 3.02 -18.35 13.51
CA ARG A 400 2.95 -19.79 13.73
C ARG A 400 1.59 -20.23 14.24
N LEU A 401 1.15 -21.41 13.80
CA LEU A 401 0.03 -22.10 14.42
C LEU A 401 0.40 -22.55 15.85
N LYS A 402 -0.62 -22.85 16.66
CA LYS A 402 -0.46 -23.37 18.03
C LYS A 402 0.37 -24.65 18.16
N ASP A 403 0.53 -25.41 17.08
CA ASP A 403 1.38 -26.60 17.03
C ASP A 403 2.83 -26.32 16.63
N GLY A 404 3.19 -25.05 16.40
CA GLY A 404 4.51 -24.60 16.00
C GLY A 404 4.75 -24.56 14.49
N THR A 405 3.76 -24.91 13.66
CA THR A 405 3.88 -24.82 12.20
C THR A 405 4.04 -23.37 11.75
N VAL A 406 5.03 -23.05 10.90
CA VAL A 406 5.14 -21.72 10.27
C VAL A 406 3.89 -21.47 9.43
N HIS A 407 3.30 -20.29 9.59
CA HIS A 407 2.11 -19.87 8.89
C HIS A 407 2.34 -18.50 8.23
N ASP A 408 1.51 -18.18 7.24
CA ASP A 408 1.41 -16.84 6.67
C ASP A 408 1.09 -15.82 7.77
N TRP A 409 1.91 -14.76 7.83
CA TRP A 409 1.68 -13.63 8.72
C TRP A 409 0.63 -12.74 8.12
#